data_AF-A0A1R2B7Z2-F1
#
_entry.id   AF-A0A1R2B7Z2-F1
#
_cell.length_a   1.000
_cell.length_b   1.000
_cell.length_c   1.000
_cell.angle_alpha   90.00
_cell.angle_beta   90.00
_cell.angle_gamma   90.00
#
_symmetry.space_group_name_H-M   'P 1'
#
loop_
_entity.id
_entity.type
_entity.pdbx_description
1 polymer ?
#
loop_
_entity_poly.entity_id
_entity_poly.type
_entity_poly.pdbx_seq_one_letter_code
_entity_poly.pdbx_strand_id
1 'polypeptide(L)'
;MKKKYKPKGKNPEIPEKKLEKLTEKNLKKLDTESKESKHKEKPKWAMTKEEVEFHEEKEVDNLLEYIQSLDYDSFIDDLEIRQALEIVKERVEEIKKDKEWKQNIASKYNIPDDKDNDYNNEIQSKNSKVSMNSFVSKARSQIEKYLEGNKKNEAEWDRSTRNDKVSITDEEKIAKLVADQVLANYPNLKSIHSNASVRKMLEKEAKNQLIGPVITTIKEDRAKLDASNPPHLHRNPAV
;
A
#
# COMPACT_ATOMS: atom_id res chain seq x y z
N MET A 1 -15.22 -33.15 76.78
CA MET A 1 -15.70 -31.75 76.94
C MET A 1 -16.53 -31.36 75.71
N LYS A 2 -17.86 -31.28 75.83
CA LYS A 2 -18.77 -30.84 74.75
C LYS A 2 -19.13 -29.37 75.00
N LYS A 3 -18.59 -28.43 74.21
CA LYS A 3 -19.01 -27.02 74.26
C LYS A 3 -20.12 -26.80 73.22
N LYS A 4 -21.34 -26.62 73.73
CA LYS A 4 -22.55 -26.29 72.97
C LYS A 4 -22.43 -24.87 72.40
N TYR A 5 -22.63 -24.71 71.09
CA TYR A 5 -22.85 -23.40 70.49
C TYR A 5 -24.30 -22.94 70.77
N LYS A 6 -24.44 -21.75 71.38
CA LYS A 6 -25.72 -21.02 71.49
C LYS A 6 -25.86 -20.09 70.27
N PRO A 7 -26.99 -20.07 69.55
CA PRO A 7 -27.25 -19.05 68.55
C PRO A 7 -27.64 -17.73 69.24
N LYS A 8 -26.94 -16.64 68.94
CA LYS A 8 -27.39 -15.28 69.28
C LYS A 8 -27.97 -14.64 68.02
N GLY A 9 -29.29 -14.50 67.98
CA GLY A 9 -29.94 -13.57 67.07
C GLY A 9 -29.77 -12.13 67.56
N LYS A 10 -29.57 -11.22 66.62
CA LYS A 10 -30.02 -9.81 66.64
C LYS A 10 -29.85 -9.25 65.21
N ASN A 11 -30.98 -9.02 64.55
CA ASN A 11 -31.11 -8.31 63.27
C ASN A 11 -30.52 -6.90 63.38
N PRO A 12 -29.74 -6.44 62.39
CA PRO A 12 -29.66 -5.03 62.06
C PRO A 12 -30.76 -4.67 61.05
N GLU A 13 -31.60 -3.74 61.46
CA GLU A 13 -32.66 -3.09 60.68
C GLU A 13 -32.08 -2.51 59.37
N ILE A 14 -32.66 -2.91 58.24
CA ILE A 14 -32.39 -2.35 56.91
C ILE A 14 -33.30 -1.12 56.77
N PRO A 15 -32.78 0.07 56.44
CA PRO A 15 -33.62 1.26 56.32
C PRO A 15 -34.57 1.11 55.12
N GLU A 16 -35.86 1.24 55.41
CA GLU A 16 -36.97 1.19 54.45
C GLU A 16 -36.81 2.28 53.38
N LYS A 17 -36.22 1.91 52.24
CA LYS A 17 -36.40 2.67 51.00
C LYS A 17 -37.87 2.59 50.62
N LYS A 18 -38.53 3.75 50.50
CA LYS A 18 -39.85 3.91 49.87
C LYS A 18 -39.92 3.06 48.60
N LEU A 19 -40.71 1.99 48.63
CA LEU A 19 -41.11 1.25 47.45
C LEU A 19 -42.11 2.11 46.67
N GLU A 20 -41.58 3.00 45.84
CA GLU A 20 -42.37 3.69 44.82
C GLU A 20 -42.95 2.66 43.86
N LYS A 21 -44.27 2.70 43.69
CA LYS A 21 -45.05 1.74 42.91
C LYS A 21 -44.54 1.70 41.46
N LEU A 22 -44.25 0.51 40.95
CA LEU A 22 -43.96 0.23 39.54
C LEU A 22 -45.17 0.69 38.69
N THR A 23 -45.05 1.86 38.07
CA THR A 23 -46.01 2.33 37.05
C THR A 23 -45.41 2.09 35.67
N GLU A 24 -46.26 1.77 34.68
CA GLU A 24 -45.87 1.49 33.30
C GLU A 24 -45.06 2.62 32.64
N LYS A 25 -45.21 3.85 33.17
CA LYS A 25 -44.44 5.03 32.75
C LYS A 25 -42.96 4.96 33.14
N ASN A 26 -42.62 4.27 34.24
CA ASN A 26 -41.23 4.06 34.66
C ASN A 26 -40.55 2.92 33.89
N LEU A 27 -41.33 1.93 33.43
CA LEU A 27 -40.82 0.87 32.53
C LEU A 27 -40.46 1.44 31.15
N LYS A 28 -41.33 2.27 30.55
CA LYS A 28 -41.04 2.92 29.26
C LYS A 28 -39.84 3.87 29.30
N LYS A 29 -39.53 4.49 30.44
CA LYS A 29 -38.33 5.34 30.58
C LYS A 29 -37.03 4.54 30.56
N LEU A 30 -37.03 3.31 31.08
CA LEU A 30 -35.86 2.44 31.07
C LEU A 30 -35.56 1.89 29.66
N ASP A 31 -36.59 1.71 28.82
CA ASP A 31 -36.41 1.27 27.43
C ASP A 31 -35.85 2.38 26.53
N THR A 32 -36.06 3.65 26.87
CA THR A 32 -35.64 4.80 26.05
C THR A 32 -34.28 5.40 26.42
N GLU A 33 -33.70 5.05 27.59
CA GLU A 33 -32.42 5.59 28.09
C GLU A 33 -31.26 4.57 28.05
N SER A 34 -31.36 3.50 27.25
CA SER A 34 -30.28 2.52 27.04
C SER A 34 -29.29 2.94 25.92
N LYS A 35 -28.95 4.23 25.84
CA LYS A 35 -27.86 4.69 24.98
C LYS A 35 -26.58 4.87 25.80
N GLU A 36 -25.63 3.98 25.53
CA GLU A 36 -24.19 4.06 25.80
C GLU A 36 -23.72 4.00 27.26
N SER A 37 -24.14 2.99 28.00
CA SER A 37 -23.21 2.38 28.95
C SER A 37 -22.16 1.63 28.13
N LYS A 38 -20.91 2.08 28.17
CA LYS A 38 -19.73 1.24 27.91
C LYS A 38 -19.76 0.09 28.89
N HIS A 39 -20.60 -0.90 28.63
CA HIS A 39 -20.56 -2.16 29.32
C HIS A 39 -19.19 -2.74 29.00
N LYS A 40 -18.36 -2.81 30.04
CA LYS A 40 -17.12 -3.56 30.01
C LYS A 40 -17.52 -4.97 29.58
N GLU A 41 -17.35 -5.28 28.31
CA GLU A 41 -17.57 -6.62 27.80
C GLU A 41 -16.77 -7.54 28.71
N LYS A 42 -17.44 -8.58 29.20
CA LYS A 42 -16.75 -9.56 30.02
C LYS A 42 -15.61 -10.09 29.14
N PRO A 43 -14.37 -10.12 29.64
CA PRO A 43 -13.25 -10.59 28.83
C PRO A 43 -13.53 -12.02 28.35
N LYS A 44 -13.02 -12.40 27.17
CA LYS A 44 -13.39 -13.66 26.47
C LYS A 44 -13.32 -14.92 27.35
N TRP A 45 -12.48 -14.94 28.38
CA TRP A 45 -12.37 -16.05 29.35
C TRP A 45 -13.56 -16.20 30.32
N ALA A 46 -14.42 -15.18 30.43
CA ALA A 46 -15.60 -15.15 31.28
C ALA A 46 -16.92 -15.27 30.48
N MET A 47 -16.82 -15.42 29.15
CA MET A 47 -17.96 -15.68 28.27
C MET A 47 -18.17 -17.18 28.08
N THR A 48 -19.42 -17.56 27.88
CA THR A 48 -19.78 -18.92 27.46
C THR A 48 -19.50 -19.12 25.97
N LYS A 49 -19.41 -20.37 25.52
CA LYS A 49 -19.07 -20.69 24.12
C LYS A 49 -20.05 -20.04 23.12
N GLU A 50 -21.35 -20.09 23.42
CA GLU A 50 -22.39 -19.49 22.58
C GLU A 50 -22.30 -17.96 22.53
N GLU A 51 -21.94 -17.31 23.65
CA GLU A 51 -21.71 -15.86 23.68
C GLU A 51 -20.47 -15.45 22.88
N VAL A 52 -19.43 -16.29 22.84
CA VAL A 52 -18.23 -16.06 22.02
C VAL A 52 -18.58 -16.15 20.54
N GLU A 53 -19.27 -17.21 20.11
CA GLU A 53 -19.69 -17.39 18.71
C GLU A 53 -20.55 -16.20 18.22
N PHE A 54 -21.48 -15.73 19.04
CA PHE A 54 -22.30 -14.55 18.71
C PHE A 54 -21.52 -13.23 18.67
N HIS A 55 -20.49 -13.08 19.52
CA HIS A 55 -19.63 -11.90 19.51
C HIS A 55 -18.75 -11.89 18.25
N GLU A 56 -18.23 -13.05 17.84
CA GLU A 56 -17.47 -13.21 16.61
C GLU A 56 -18.32 -12.93 15.36
N GLU A 57 -19.57 -13.41 15.29
CA GLU A 57 -20.49 -13.09 14.19
C GLU A 57 -20.75 -11.58 14.08
N LYS A 58 -20.92 -10.88 15.21
CA LYS A 58 -21.08 -9.43 15.24
C LYS A 58 -19.82 -8.67 14.81
N GLU A 59 -18.64 -9.15 15.18
CA GLU A 59 -17.38 -8.58 14.71
C GLU A 59 -17.26 -8.72 13.18
N VAL A 60 -17.69 -9.86 12.63
CA VAL A 60 -17.74 -10.09 11.18
C VAL A 60 -18.74 -9.16 10.49
N ASP A 61 -19.94 -8.99 11.04
CA ASP A 61 -20.94 -8.08 10.49
C ASP A 61 -20.45 -6.63 10.51
N ASN A 62 -19.85 -6.18 11.61
CA ASN A 62 -19.21 -4.86 11.71
C ASN A 62 -18.10 -4.68 10.67
N LEU A 63 -17.30 -5.74 10.43
CA LEU A 63 -16.25 -5.68 9.41
C LEU A 63 -16.83 -5.60 8.00
N LEU A 64 -17.92 -6.33 7.72
CA LEU A 64 -18.63 -6.26 6.46
C LEU A 64 -19.23 -4.86 6.22
N GLU A 65 -19.88 -4.29 7.25
CA GLU A 65 -20.45 -2.95 7.20
C GLU A 65 -19.36 -1.90 6.95
N TYR A 66 -18.22 -2.02 7.65
CA TYR A 66 -17.08 -1.14 7.42
C TYR A 66 -16.58 -1.21 5.97
N ILE A 67 -16.38 -2.42 5.42
CA ILE A 67 -15.91 -2.60 4.04
C ILE A 67 -16.91 -2.03 3.03
N GLN A 68 -18.21 -2.20 3.27
CA GLN A 68 -19.25 -1.64 2.41
C GLN A 68 -19.35 -0.12 2.51
N SER A 69 -19.01 0.45 3.67
CA SER A 69 -18.97 1.90 3.90
C SER A 69 -17.71 2.58 3.35
N LEU A 70 -16.70 1.82 2.90
CA LEU A 70 -15.48 2.40 2.33
C LEU A 70 -15.75 2.98 0.95
N ASP A 71 -15.68 4.31 0.86
CA ASP A 71 -15.73 5.04 -0.41
C ASP A 71 -14.35 5.03 -1.08
N TYR A 72 -14.10 3.99 -1.87
CA TYR A 72 -12.88 3.87 -2.66
C TYR A 72 -12.83 4.86 -3.82
N ASP A 73 -13.97 5.29 -4.34
CA ASP A 73 -14.04 6.17 -5.50
C ASP A 73 -13.49 7.57 -5.13
N SER A 74 -13.92 8.13 -3.99
CA SER A 74 -13.36 9.39 -3.50
C SER A 74 -11.85 9.31 -3.25
N PHE A 75 -11.34 8.18 -2.77
CA PHE A 75 -9.91 8.00 -2.52
C PHE A 75 -9.12 7.89 -3.83
N ILE A 76 -9.68 7.23 -4.85
CA ILE A 76 -9.06 7.12 -6.18
C ILE A 76 -9.06 8.47 -6.88
N ASP A 77 -10.17 9.21 -6.83
CA ASP A 77 -10.27 10.56 -7.39
C ASP A 77 -9.18 11.49 -6.83
N ASP A 78 -8.93 11.44 -5.51
CA ASP A 78 -7.87 12.21 -4.87
C ASP A 78 -6.46 11.83 -5.35
N LEU A 79 -6.22 10.54 -5.66
CA LEU A 79 -4.95 10.08 -6.23
C LEU A 79 -4.77 10.55 -7.67
N GLU A 80 -5.82 10.48 -8.48
CA GLU A 80 -5.81 10.96 -9.87
C GLU A 80 -5.56 12.47 -9.93
N ILE A 81 -6.18 13.25 -9.04
CA ILE A 81 -5.95 14.70 -8.93
C ILE A 81 -4.49 14.99 -8.58
N ARG A 82 -3.90 14.26 -7.63
CA ARG A 82 -2.47 14.43 -7.28
C ARG A 82 -1.57 14.14 -8.46
N GLN A 83 -1.84 13.06 -9.19
CA GLN A 83 -1.06 12.70 -10.38
C GLN A 83 -1.23 13.75 -11.49
N ALA A 84 -2.46 14.22 -11.73
CA ALA A 84 -2.74 15.27 -12.70
C ALA A 84 -2.01 16.57 -12.34
N LEU A 85 -1.99 16.96 -11.06
CA LEU A 85 -1.23 18.13 -10.58
C LEU A 85 0.27 17.96 -10.79
N GLU A 86 0.82 16.77 -10.58
CA GLU A 86 2.23 16.48 -10.83
C GLU A 86 2.59 16.66 -12.32
N ILE A 87 1.75 16.14 -13.23
CA ILE A 87 1.92 16.32 -14.68
C ILE A 87 1.83 17.80 -15.08
N VAL A 88 0.85 18.53 -14.52
CA VAL A 88 0.72 19.98 -14.79
C VAL A 88 1.95 20.73 -14.30
N LYS A 89 2.49 20.38 -13.13
CA LYS A 89 3.72 20.98 -12.60
C LYS A 89 4.91 20.73 -13.52
N GLU A 90 5.10 19.49 -13.99
CA GLU A 90 6.14 19.15 -14.97
C GLU A 90 6.02 20.01 -16.23
N ARG A 91 4.81 20.10 -16.79
CA ARG A 91 4.57 20.92 -17.99
C ARG A 91 4.83 22.41 -17.75
N VAL A 92 4.49 22.93 -16.58
CA VAL A 92 4.80 24.32 -16.20
C VAL A 92 6.31 24.54 -16.09
N GLU A 93 7.05 23.58 -15.54
CA GLU A 93 8.52 23.65 -15.47
C GLU A 93 9.17 23.59 -16.85
N GLU A 94 8.66 22.76 -17.77
CA GLU A 94 9.08 22.76 -19.17
C GLU A 94 8.84 24.13 -19.83
N ILE A 95 7.65 24.71 -19.66
CA ILE A 95 7.34 26.03 -20.22
C ILE A 95 8.26 27.12 -19.62
N LYS A 96 8.65 27.01 -18.35
CA LYS A 96 9.59 27.95 -17.71
C LYS A 96 10.99 27.84 -18.32
N LYS A 97 11.53 26.61 -18.42
CA LYS A 97 12.80 26.35 -19.14
C LYS A 97 12.70 26.88 -20.57
N ASP A 98 11.52 26.75 -21.18
CA ASP A 98 11.26 27.21 -22.54
C ASP A 98 11.37 28.73 -22.71
N LYS A 99 10.87 29.46 -21.71
CA LYS A 99 10.97 30.92 -21.66
C LYS A 99 12.40 31.37 -21.38
N GLU A 100 13.09 30.68 -20.48
CA GLU A 100 14.48 30.99 -20.12
C GLU A 100 15.42 30.80 -21.31
N TRP A 101 15.27 29.73 -22.12
CA TRP A 101 16.09 29.59 -23.33
C TRP A 101 15.79 30.66 -24.36
N LYS A 102 14.50 31.02 -24.57
CA LYS A 102 14.13 32.10 -25.50
C LYS A 102 14.72 33.43 -25.07
N GLN A 103 14.71 33.74 -23.77
CA GLN A 103 15.32 34.94 -23.21
C GLN A 103 16.85 34.92 -23.38
N ASN A 104 17.50 33.81 -23.06
CA ASN A 104 18.96 33.67 -23.19
C ASN A 104 19.42 33.79 -24.66
N ILE A 105 18.67 33.19 -25.60
CA ILE A 105 18.91 33.37 -27.03
C ILE A 105 18.71 34.84 -27.42
N ALA A 106 17.57 35.46 -27.05
CA ALA A 106 17.34 36.86 -27.37
C ALA A 106 18.44 37.79 -26.83
N SER A 107 18.92 37.55 -25.60
CA SER A 107 20.04 38.30 -25.02
C SER A 107 21.37 38.05 -25.74
N LYS A 108 21.64 36.82 -26.20
CA LYS A 108 22.84 36.48 -26.97
C LYS A 108 22.87 37.15 -28.35
N TYR A 109 21.71 37.32 -28.99
CA TYR A 109 21.61 37.89 -30.34
C TYR A 109 21.26 39.39 -30.35
N ASN A 110 20.83 39.98 -29.23
CA ASN A 110 20.67 41.43 -29.07
C ASN A 110 21.93 42.15 -28.56
N ILE A 111 23.11 41.53 -28.68
CA ILE A 111 24.37 42.23 -28.44
C ILE A 111 24.55 43.22 -29.61
N PRO A 112 24.53 44.54 -29.38
CA PRO A 112 24.79 45.50 -30.45
C PRO A 112 26.18 45.26 -31.00
N ASP A 113 26.28 45.26 -32.33
CA ASP A 113 27.48 45.02 -33.14
C ASP A 113 28.46 46.21 -33.05
N ASP A 114 28.79 46.63 -31.83
CA ASP A 114 29.74 47.69 -31.53
C ASP A 114 31.01 47.11 -30.91
N LYS A 115 31.92 46.81 -31.84
CA LYS A 115 33.39 46.97 -31.76
C LYS A 115 34.19 46.00 -30.89
N ASP A 116 35.12 45.34 -31.58
CA ASP A 116 36.47 44.98 -31.14
C ASP A 116 36.56 44.29 -29.77
N ASN A 117 36.35 42.97 -29.72
CA ASN A 117 36.91 42.17 -28.64
C ASN A 117 37.47 40.84 -29.14
N ASP A 118 38.76 40.94 -29.43
CA ASP A 118 39.84 39.97 -29.31
C ASP A 118 39.47 38.51 -28.98
N TYR A 119 39.92 37.63 -29.86
CA TYR A 119 39.89 36.18 -29.77
C TYR A 119 40.72 35.70 -28.56
N ASN A 120 40.09 35.58 -27.38
CA ASN A 120 40.65 34.83 -26.26
C ASN A 120 39.63 33.85 -25.70
N ASN A 121 39.48 32.72 -26.39
CA ASN A 121 38.87 31.52 -25.83
C ASN A 121 40.00 30.50 -25.59
N GLU A 122 40.81 30.80 -24.57
CA GLU A 122 41.81 29.90 -24.01
C GLU A 122 41.08 28.74 -23.32
N ILE A 123 40.90 27.64 -24.04
CA ILE A 123 40.49 26.35 -23.46
C ILE A 123 41.65 25.86 -22.59
N GLN A 124 41.72 26.33 -21.34
CA GLN A 124 42.61 25.77 -20.32
C GLN A 124 42.10 24.38 -19.89
N SER A 125 42.48 23.37 -20.67
CA SER A 125 42.46 21.96 -20.25
C SER A 125 43.54 21.72 -19.18
N LYS A 126 43.24 22.08 -17.92
CA LYS A 126 43.99 21.60 -16.75
C LYS A 126 43.55 20.19 -16.43
N ASN A 127 44.19 19.22 -17.07
CA ASN A 127 44.14 17.80 -16.70
C ASN A 127 44.79 17.59 -15.32
N SER A 128 44.04 17.79 -14.23
CA SER A 128 44.44 17.30 -12.92
C SER A 128 44.01 15.85 -12.77
N LYS A 129 44.90 14.91 -13.09
CA LYS A 129 44.80 13.49 -12.69
C LYS A 129 45.00 13.39 -11.17
N VAL A 130 44.00 13.78 -10.39
CA VAL A 130 43.92 13.42 -8.97
C VAL A 130 43.07 12.16 -8.88
N SER A 131 43.74 11.07 -8.50
CA SER A 131 43.20 9.72 -8.38
C SER A 131 41.94 9.67 -7.51
N MET A 132 40.78 9.40 -8.12
CA MET A 132 39.51 9.14 -7.42
C MET A 132 39.54 7.88 -6.54
N ASN A 133 40.59 7.05 -6.63
CA ASN A 133 40.64 5.77 -5.92
C ASN A 133 40.87 5.93 -4.41
N SER A 134 41.40 7.07 -3.94
CA SER A 134 41.70 7.26 -2.50
C SER A 134 40.46 7.62 -1.68
N PHE A 135 39.49 8.34 -2.26
CA PHE A 135 38.26 8.75 -1.58
C PHE A 135 37.24 7.61 -1.48
N VAL A 136 37.14 6.77 -2.53
CA VAL A 136 36.24 5.60 -2.56
C VAL A 136 36.65 4.55 -1.53
N SER A 137 37.96 4.38 -1.29
CA SER A 137 38.49 3.40 -0.33
C SER A 137 38.17 3.77 1.13
N LYS A 138 38.11 5.07 1.44
CA LYS A 138 37.79 5.56 2.79
C LYS A 138 36.28 5.56 3.08
N ALA A 139 35.45 5.75 2.05
CA ALA A 139 34.00 5.61 2.17
C ALA A 139 33.58 4.14 2.33
N ARG A 140 34.21 3.21 1.61
CA ARG A 140 33.92 1.77 1.74
C ARG A 140 34.24 1.21 3.13
N SER A 141 35.37 1.60 3.74
CA SER A 141 35.78 1.05 5.04
C SER A 141 34.89 1.51 6.20
N GLN A 142 34.30 2.71 6.12
CA GLN A 142 33.31 3.14 7.11
C GLN A 142 32.00 2.37 6.97
N ILE A 143 31.54 2.13 5.74
CA ILE A 143 30.29 1.39 5.47
C ILE A 143 30.41 -0.08 5.93
N GLU A 144 31.55 -0.74 5.71
CA GLU A 144 31.79 -2.12 6.19
C GLU A 144 31.70 -2.22 7.72
N LYS A 145 32.25 -1.26 8.46
CA LYS A 145 32.19 -1.24 9.93
C LYS A 145 30.76 -1.11 10.47
N TYR A 146 29.91 -0.32 9.81
CA TYR A 146 28.50 -0.20 10.20
C TYR A 146 27.69 -1.45 9.83
N LEU A 147 27.98 -2.10 8.69
CA LEU A 147 27.32 -3.33 8.26
C LEU A 147 27.68 -4.54 9.15
N GLU A 148 28.91 -4.63 9.65
CA GLU A 148 29.34 -5.72 10.55
C GLU A 148 28.75 -5.62 11.96
N GLY A 149 28.52 -4.39 12.45
CA GLY A 149 27.83 -4.17 13.73
C GLY A 149 26.36 -4.62 13.71
N ASN A 150 25.68 -4.47 12.57
CA ASN A 150 24.26 -4.81 12.44
C ASN A 150 24.02 -6.31 12.22
N LYS A 151 24.92 -7.00 11.51
CA LYS A 151 24.81 -8.45 11.23
C LYS A 151 24.84 -9.32 12.49
N LYS A 152 25.50 -8.89 13.57
CA LYS A 152 25.57 -9.67 14.81
C LYS A 152 24.25 -9.65 15.61
N ASN A 153 23.48 -8.56 15.53
CA ASN A 153 22.22 -8.43 16.26
C ASN A 153 21.03 -9.05 15.51
N GLU A 154 21.08 -9.11 14.17
CA GLU A 154 20.04 -9.80 13.36
C GLU A 154 20.16 -11.33 13.41
N ALA A 155 21.38 -11.87 13.55
CA ALA A 155 21.64 -13.31 13.45
C ALA A 155 21.08 -14.14 14.62
N GLU A 156 20.86 -13.53 15.79
CA GLU A 156 20.31 -14.22 16.96
C GLU A 156 18.78 -14.26 16.97
N TRP A 157 18.12 -13.26 16.36
CA TRP A 157 16.66 -13.20 16.34
C TRP A 157 16.04 -14.04 15.20
N ASP A 158 16.75 -14.21 14.08
CA ASP A 158 16.27 -14.95 12.88
C ASP A 158 16.48 -16.48 12.96
N ARG A 159 16.89 -17.02 14.12
CA ARG A 159 17.16 -18.45 14.29
C ARG A 159 15.96 -19.28 14.72
N SER A 160 14.91 -18.68 15.31
CA SER A 160 13.75 -19.45 15.79
C SER A 160 12.56 -19.50 14.83
N THR A 161 12.66 -18.93 13.62
CA THR A 161 11.59 -18.86 12.62
C THR A 161 11.90 -19.59 11.31
N ARG A 162 13.12 -20.08 11.13
CA ARG A 162 13.46 -20.90 9.96
C ARG A 162 13.01 -22.35 10.16
N ASN A 163 11.78 -22.63 9.73
CA ASN A 163 11.39 -23.98 9.34
C ASN A 163 12.24 -24.47 8.17
N ASP A 164 12.31 -25.79 8.09
CA ASP A 164 13.28 -26.61 7.38
C ASP A 164 13.71 -26.20 5.97
N LYS A 165 14.97 -26.56 5.68
CA LYS A 165 15.67 -26.41 4.40
C LYS A 165 14.86 -27.01 3.24
N VAL A 166 14.04 -26.19 2.60
CA VAL A 166 13.63 -26.42 1.22
C VAL A 166 14.89 -26.27 0.38
N SER A 167 15.35 -27.37 -0.24
CA SER A 167 16.46 -27.34 -1.17
C SER A 167 16.14 -26.33 -2.28
N ILE A 168 16.91 -25.24 -2.33
CA ILE A 168 16.80 -24.22 -3.37
C ILE A 168 16.84 -24.92 -4.73
N THR A 169 15.70 -24.96 -5.42
CA THR A 169 15.60 -25.59 -6.73
C THR A 169 16.41 -24.80 -7.75
N ASP A 170 16.88 -25.43 -8.84
CA ASP A 170 17.67 -24.71 -9.84
C ASP A 170 16.85 -23.60 -10.52
N GLU A 171 15.53 -23.79 -10.63
CA GLU A 171 14.56 -22.77 -11.05
C GLU A 171 14.57 -21.55 -10.12
N GLU A 172 14.63 -21.78 -8.80
CA GLU A 172 14.73 -20.71 -7.82
C GLU A 172 16.02 -19.89 -8.01
N LYS A 173 17.14 -20.52 -8.34
CA LYS A 173 18.42 -19.83 -8.59
C LYS A 173 18.34 -18.97 -9.85
N ILE A 174 17.73 -19.50 -10.91
CA ILE A 174 17.50 -18.76 -12.17
C ILE A 174 16.58 -17.57 -11.90
N ALA A 175 15.47 -17.77 -11.20
CA ALA A 175 14.53 -16.70 -10.88
C ALA A 175 15.18 -15.58 -10.04
N LYS A 176 16.10 -15.94 -9.14
CA LYS A 176 16.88 -14.96 -8.36
C LYS A 176 17.78 -14.12 -9.27
N LEU A 177 18.53 -14.76 -10.17
CA LEU A 177 19.42 -14.06 -11.12
C LEU A 177 18.63 -13.13 -12.05
N VAL A 178 17.50 -13.60 -12.56
CA VAL A 178 16.61 -12.79 -13.41
C VAL A 178 16.04 -11.60 -12.63
N ALA A 179 15.60 -11.81 -11.39
CA ALA A 179 15.11 -10.72 -10.54
C ALA A 179 16.20 -9.67 -10.25
N ASP A 180 17.44 -10.09 -9.98
CA ASP A 180 18.58 -9.18 -9.80
C ASP A 180 18.85 -8.36 -11.07
N GLN A 181 18.79 -8.98 -12.25
CA GLN A 181 18.98 -8.30 -13.52
C GLN A 181 17.86 -7.30 -13.83
N VAL A 182 16.60 -7.65 -13.55
CA VAL A 182 15.45 -6.75 -13.71
C VAL A 182 15.59 -5.53 -12.78
N LEU A 183 15.95 -5.73 -11.51
CA LEU A 183 16.11 -4.63 -10.56
C LEU A 183 17.35 -3.77 -10.85
N ALA A 184 18.38 -4.33 -11.50
CA ALA A 184 19.54 -3.57 -11.97
C ALA A 184 19.20 -2.66 -13.16
N ASN A 185 18.37 -3.16 -14.09
CA ASN A 185 17.98 -2.42 -15.29
C ASN A 185 16.89 -1.36 -15.00
N TYR A 186 16.03 -1.59 -14.00
CA TYR A 186 14.90 -0.73 -13.68
C TYR A 186 15.03 -0.16 -12.25
N PRO A 187 15.66 1.02 -12.08
CA PRO A 187 15.89 1.61 -10.76
C PRO A 187 14.59 2.05 -10.07
N ASN A 188 13.57 2.43 -10.82
CA ASN A 188 12.21 2.68 -10.34
C ASN A 188 11.60 1.41 -9.70
N LEU A 189 11.76 0.27 -10.36
CA LEU A 189 11.28 -1.02 -9.84
C LEU A 189 12.05 -1.42 -8.58
N LYS A 190 13.34 -1.11 -8.51
CA LYS A 190 14.18 -1.35 -7.32
C LYS A 190 13.78 -0.53 -6.10
N SER A 191 13.25 0.67 -6.30
CA SER A 191 12.75 1.49 -5.18
C SER A 191 11.45 0.95 -4.59
N ILE A 192 10.66 0.21 -5.37
CA ILE A 192 9.30 -0.20 -5.00
C ILE A 192 9.26 -1.68 -4.62
N HIS A 193 10.00 -2.53 -5.32
CA HIS A 193 9.97 -3.98 -5.18
C HIS A 193 11.30 -4.52 -4.65
N SER A 194 11.19 -5.46 -3.70
CA SER A 194 12.31 -6.27 -3.28
C SER A 194 12.59 -7.39 -4.29
N ASN A 195 13.81 -7.94 -4.28
CA ASN A 195 14.18 -9.11 -5.10
C ASN A 195 13.18 -10.27 -4.91
N ALA A 196 12.77 -10.54 -3.66
CA ALA A 196 11.77 -11.56 -3.36
C ALA A 196 10.40 -11.29 -4.00
N SER A 197 9.99 -10.02 -4.08
CA SER A 197 8.73 -9.62 -4.73
C SER A 197 8.78 -9.83 -6.24
N VAL A 198 9.86 -9.39 -6.89
CA VAL A 198 10.05 -9.58 -8.35
C VAL A 198 10.12 -11.06 -8.70
N ARG A 199 10.81 -11.86 -7.89
CA ARG A 199 10.88 -13.31 -8.07
C ARG A 199 9.51 -13.97 -8.02
N LYS A 200 8.67 -13.64 -7.03
CA LYS A 200 7.29 -14.16 -6.94
C LYS A 200 6.42 -13.74 -8.13
N MET A 201 6.62 -12.53 -8.65
CA MET A 201 5.94 -12.08 -9.86
C MET A 201 6.36 -12.90 -11.08
N LEU A 202 7.67 -13.13 -11.27
CA LEU A 202 8.19 -13.96 -12.34
C LEU A 202 7.69 -15.41 -12.23
N GLU A 203 7.64 -15.98 -11.03
CA GLU A 203 7.08 -17.32 -10.81
C GLU A 203 5.58 -17.39 -11.15
N LYS A 204 4.80 -16.36 -10.77
CA LYS A 204 3.37 -16.27 -11.07
C LYS A 204 3.13 -16.12 -12.57
N GLU A 205 3.93 -15.29 -13.23
CA GLU A 205 3.83 -15.04 -14.66
C GLU A 205 4.25 -16.26 -15.48
N ALA A 206 5.34 -16.93 -15.10
CA ALA A 206 5.74 -18.21 -15.70
C ALA A 206 4.65 -19.29 -15.55
N LYS A 207 4.00 -19.38 -14.38
CA LYS A 207 2.86 -20.28 -14.18
C LYS A 207 1.66 -19.91 -15.04
N ASN A 208 1.39 -18.61 -15.19
CA ASN A 208 0.32 -18.10 -16.04
C ASN A 208 0.60 -18.32 -17.53
N GLN A 209 1.85 -18.35 -17.98
CA GLN A 209 2.17 -18.71 -19.38
C GLN A 209 2.01 -20.21 -19.64
N LEU A 210 2.28 -21.05 -18.63
CA LEU A 210 2.05 -22.50 -18.70
C LEU A 210 0.55 -22.84 -18.79
N ILE A 211 -0.30 -22.01 -18.20
CA ILE A 211 -1.76 -22.08 -18.32
C ILE A 211 -2.13 -21.24 -19.55
N GLY A 212 -2.20 -21.87 -20.73
CA GLY A 212 -2.41 -21.18 -22.01
C GLY A 212 -3.54 -20.12 -22.04
N PRO A 213 -3.59 -19.29 -23.10
CA PRO A 213 -4.41 -18.07 -23.12
C PRO A 213 -5.87 -18.36 -22.78
N VAL A 214 -6.37 -17.69 -21.72
CA VAL A 214 -7.78 -17.72 -21.34
C VAL A 214 -8.55 -16.90 -22.38
N ILE A 215 -9.03 -17.58 -23.43
CA ILE A 215 -9.98 -17.01 -24.39
C ILE A 215 -11.32 -16.90 -23.68
N THR A 216 -11.62 -15.74 -23.11
CA THR A 216 -12.98 -15.42 -22.70
C THR A 216 -13.79 -15.17 -23.97
N THR A 217 -14.54 -16.17 -24.41
CA THR A 217 -15.52 -15.98 -25.49
C THR A 217 -16.67 -15.14 -24.92
N ILE A 218 -16.65 -13.85 -25.23
CA ILE A 218 -17.81 -12.97 -25.04
C ILE A 218 -18.87 -13.50 -25.99
N LYS A 219 -19.95 -14.07 -25.45
CA LYS A 219 -21.15 -14.39 -26.23
C LYS A 219 -21.82 -13.06 -26.54
N GLU A 220 -21.43 -12.43 -27.64
CA GLU A 220 -22.20 -11.34 -28.20
C GLU A 220 -23.56 -11.89 -28.64
N ASP A 221 -24.62 -11.53 -27.91
CA ASP A 221 -25.97 -11.70 -28.40
C ASP A 221 -26.06 -10.95 -29.72
N ARG A 222 -26.35 -11.69 -30.81
CA ARG A 222 -26.45 -11.12 -32.16
C ARG A 222 -27.41 -9.93 -32.11
N ALA A 223 -26.87 -8.73 -32.34
CA ALA A 223 -27.68 -7.53 -32.48
C ALA A 223 -28.79 -7.81 -33.51
N LYS A 224 -30.04 -7.52 -33.14
CA LYS A 224 -31.18 -7.65 -34.05
C LYS A 224 -30.89 -6.81 -35.29
N LEU A 225 -30.97 -7.42 -36.46
CA LEU A 225 -30.83 -6.74 -37.74
C LEU A 225 -31.85 -5.59 -37.77
N ASP A 226 -31.37 -4.35 -37.73
CA ASP A 226 -32.23 -3.20 -37.95
C ASP A 226 -32.72 -3.25 -39.40
N ALA A 227 -34.03 -3.36 -39.60
CA ALA A 227 -34.65 -3.42 -40.91
C ALA A 227 -34.37 -2.16 -41.75
N SER A 228 -33.93 -1.06 -41.11
CA SER A 228 -33.53 0.17 -41.79
C SER A 228 -32.11 0.14 -42.39
N ASN A 229 -31.27 -0.81 -41.98
CA ASN A 229 -29.87 -0.90 -42.40
C ASN A 229 -29.61 -2.21 -43.17
N PRO A 230 -29.97 -2.28 -44.47
CA PRO A 230 -29.67 -3.46 -45.27
C PRO A 230 -28.15 -3.64 -45.36
N PRO A 231 -27.65 -4.89 -45.29
CA PRO A 231 -26.22 -5.14 -45.44
C PRO A 231 -25.77 -4.58 -46.78
N HIS A 232 -24.74 -3.72 -46.76
CA HIS A 232 -24.17 -3.14 -47.95
C HIS A 232 -23.76 -4.25 -48.91
N LEU A 233 -24.58 -4.50 -49.94
CA LEU A 233 -24.19 -5.30 -51.07
C LEU A 233 -23.06 -4.56 -51.77
N HIS A 234 -21.84 -5.04 -51.57
CA HIS A 234 -20.73 -4.73 -52.46
C HIS A 234 -21.17 -5.08 -53.88
N ARG A 235 -21.43 -4.05 -54.70
CA ARG A 235 -21.62 -4.25 -56.13
C ARG A 235 -20.28 -4.72 -56.66
N ASN A 236 -20.17 -6.02 -56.94
CA ASN A 236 -19.08 -6.53 -57.77
C ASN A 236 -19.14 -5.76 -59.09
N PRO A 237 -18.11 -4.97 -59.46
CA PRO A 237 -18.04 -4.47 -60.81
C PRO A 237 -17.87 -5.70 -61.71
N ALA A 238 -18.82 -5.89 -62.63
CA ALA A 238 -18.60 -6.79 -63.75
C ALA A 238 -17.59 -6.13 -64.69
N VAL A 239 -16.73 -6.99 -65.27
CA VAL A 239 -15.64 -6.73 -66.23
C VAL A 239 -14.27 -6.57 -65.59
#